data_AF-A0A3D5WL83-F1
#
_entry.id   AF-A0A3D5WL83-F1
#
_cell.length_a   1.000
_cell.length_b   1.000
_cell.length_c   1.000
_cell.angle_alpha   90.00
_cell.angle_beta   90.00
_cell.angle_gamma   90.00
#
_symmetry.space_group_name_H-M   'P 1'
#
loop_
_entity.id
_entity.type
_entity.pdbx_description
1 polymer ?
#
loop_
_entity_poly.entity_id
_entity_poly.type
_entity_poly.pdbx_seq_one_letter_code
_entity_poly.pdbx_strand_id
1 'polypeptide(L)'
;MQEWIRQIIIYVILVTVLRGLIMKPQYEQYFRFFSGIVLILLVVSPVLRVLHQDTAWHDTVEQYLFQMDVNDIQEQLAVTEGRRQEVIMQQ
;
A
#
# COMPACT_ATOMS: atom_id res chain seq x y z
N MET A 1 7.13 -8.98 12.95
CA MET A 1 6.48 -9.82 11.92
C MET A 1 5.10 -10.38 12.33
N GLN A 2 4.77 -10.50 13.63
CA GLN A 2 3.54 -11.14 14.12
C GLN A 2 2.36 -10.19 14.41
N GLU A 3 2.54 -8.87 14.30
CA GLU A 3 1.55 -7.92 14.82
C GLU A 3 0.21 -7.99 14.08
N TRP A 4 0.22 -8.19 12.77
CA TRP A 4 -1.02 -8.31 11.99
C TRP A 4 -1.82 -9.58 12.34
N ILE A 5 -1.14 -10.71 12.59
CA ILE A 5 -1.76 -11.96 13.03
C ILE A 5 -2.39 -11.75 14.41
N ARG A 6 -1.67 -11.06 15.31
CA ARG A 6 -2.16 -10.73 16.66
C ARG A 6 -3.45 -9.90 16.58
N GLN A 7 -3.51 -8.89 15.71
CA GLN A 7 -4.71 -8.07 15.52
C GLN A 7 -5.92 -8.90 15.01
N ILE A 8 -5.69 -9.84 14.07
CA ILE A 8 -6.75 -10.77 13.61
C ILE A 8 -7.25 -11.65 14.76
N ILE A 9 -6.33 -12.27 15.52
CA ILE A 9 -6.69 -13.17 16.62
C ILE A 9 -7.47 -12.43 17.71
N ILE A 10 -7.01 -11.24 18.10
CA ILE A 10 -7.71 -10.41 19.10
C ILE A 10 -9.13 -10.10 18.61
N TYR A 11 -9.28 -9.69 17.36
CA TYR A 11 -10.59 -9.41 16.77
C TYR A 11 -11.52 -10.63 16.78
N VAL A 12 -11.03 -11.80 16.37
CA VAL A 12 -11.82 -13.05 16.34
C VAL A 12 -12.28 -13.45 17.74
N ILE A 13 -11.40 -13.33 18.75
CA ILE A 13 -11.76 -13.61 20.14
C ILE A 13 -12.84 -12.63 20.63
N LEU A 14 -12.68 -11.34 20.33
CA LEU A 14 -13.63 -10.29 20.74
C LEU A 14 -15.02 -10.53 20.13
N VAL A 15 -15.07 -10.87 18.83
CA VAL A 15 -16.31 -11.24 18.13
C VAL A 15 -16.95 -12.49 18.73
N THR A 16 -16.14 -13.49 19.09
CA THR A 16 -16.64 -14.74 19.69
C THR A 16 -17.26 -14.49 21.06
N VAL A 17 -16.62 -13.69 21.90
CA VAL A 17 -17.15 -13.27 23.22
C VAL A 17 -18.41 -12.42 23.05
N LEU A 18 -18.42 -11.47 22.12
CA LEU A 18 -19.60 -10.67 21.79
C LEU A 18 -20.77 -11.54 21.34
N ARG A 19 -20.51 -12.55 20.49
CA ARG A 19 -21.54 -13.50 20.06
C ARG A 19 -22.07 -14.35 21.22
N GLY A 20 -21.19 -14.77 22.14
CA GLY A 20 -21.59 -15.47 23.36
C GLY A 20 -22.41 -14.62 24.34
N LEU A 21 -22.22 -13.30 24.35
CA LEU A 21 -23.04 -12.37 25.13
C LEU A 21 -24.42 -12.10 24.52
N ILE A 22 -24.59 -12.33 23.21
CA ILE A 22 -25.85 -12.10 22.51
C ILE A 22 -26.78 -13.29 22.74
N MET A 23 -27.58 -13.22 23.80
CA MET A 23 -28.63 -14.21 24.10
C MET A 23 -29.86 -14.09 23.18
N LYS A 24 -30.00 -13.00 22.42
CA LYS A 24 -31.20 -12.72 21.63
C LYS A 24 -31.02 -13.13 20.16
N PRO A 25 -31.79 -14.12 19.66
CA PRO A 25 -31.61 -14.71 18.32
C PRO A 25 -31.79 -13.68 17.19
N GLN A 26 -32.63 -12.68 17.41
CA GLN A 26 -32.86 -11.57 16.49
C GLN A 26 -31.61 -10.70 16.21
N TYR A 27 -30.64 -10.63 17.13
CA TYR A 27 -29.39 -9.87 16.92
C TYR A 27 -28.26 -10.74 16.34
N GLU A 28 -28.42 -12.06 16.37
CA GLU A 28 -27.41 -12.99 15.89
C GLU A 28 -27.17 -12.84 14.38
N GLN A 29 -28.23 -12.60 13.60
CA GLN A 29 -28.14 -12.41 12.15
C GLN A 29 -27.36 -11.14 11.79
N TYR A 30 -27.62 -10.03 12.47
CA TYR A 30 -26.91 -8.77 12.24
C TYR A 30 -25.43 -8.88 12.62
N PHE A 31 -25.13 -9.50 13.76
CA PHE A 31 -23.74 -9.72 14.19
C PHE A 31 -22.99 -10.70 13.28
N ARG A 32 -23.65 -11.74 12.76
CA ARG A 32 -23.04 -12.69 11.82
C ARG A 32 -22.62 -12.00 10.52
N PHE A 33 -23.48 -11.15 9.95
CA PHE A 33 -23.15 -10.39 8.76
C PHE A 33 -22.07 -9.33 9.03
N PHE A 34 -22.23 -8.55 10.10
CA PHE A 34 -21.30 -7.49 10.45
C PHE A 34 -19.89 -8.03 10.74
N SER A 35 -19.79 -9.09 11.56
CA SER A 35 -18.50 -9.72 11.85
C SER A 35 -17.85 -10.31 10.60
N GLY A 36 -18.62 -10.89 9.68
CA GLY A 36 -18.10 -11.37 8.40
C GLY A 36 -17.50 -10.24 7.56
N ILE A 37 -18.20 -9.11 7.43
CA ILE A 37 -17.72 -7.94 6.68
C ILE A 37 -16.46 -7.36 7.32
N VAL A 38 -16.45 -7.20 8.65
CA VAL A 38 -15.29 -6.66 9.36
C VAL A 38 -14.10 -7.61 9.31
N LEU A 39 -14.32 -8.93 9.36
CA LEU A 39 -13.28 -9.93 9.15
C LEU A 39 -12.67 -9.82 7.75
N ILE A 40 -13.50 -9.71 6.71
CA ILE A 40 -13.04 -9.49 5.33
C ILE A 40 -12.19 -8.22 5.27
N LEU A 41 -12.67 -7.11 5.84
CA LEU A 41 -11.93 -5.85 5.84
C LEU A 41 -10.57 -5.96 6.54
N LEU A 42 -10.50 -6.70 7.64
CA LEU A 42 -9.29 -6.89 8.43
C LEU A 42 -8.28 -7.80 7.71
N VAL A 43 -8.76 -8.79 6.95
CA VAL A 43 -7.93 -9.72 6.18
C VAL A 43 -7.48 -9.13 4.84
N VAL A 44 -8.23 -8.20 4.24
CA VAL A 44 -7.85 -7.55 2.97
C VAL A 44 -6.49 -6.86 3.07
N SER A 45 -6.19 -6.16 4.16
CA SER A 45 -4.91 -5.46 4.35
C SER A 45 -3.68 -6.39 4.32
N PRO A 46 -3.59 -7.45 5.15
CA PRO A 46 -2.47 -8.39 5.09
C PRO A 46 -2.47 -9.21 3.80
N VAL A 47 -3.63 -9.57 3.23
CA VAL A 47 -3.69 -10.27 1.94
C VAL A 47 -3.08 -9.42 0.83
N LEU A 48 -3.45 -8.13 0.76
CA LEU A 48 -2.83 -7.20 -0.18
C LEU A 48 -1.33 -7.09 0.08
N ARG A 49 -0.89 -7.00 1.34
CA ARG A 49 0.53 -6.91 1.69
C ARG A 49 1.33 -8.16 1.28
N VAL A 50 0.76 -9.36 1.42
CA VAL A 50 1.37 -10.62 0.97
C VAL A 50 1.45 -10.66 -0.56
N LEU A 51 0.37 -10.29 -1.25
CA LEU A 51 0.34 -10.21 -2.72
C LEU A 51 1.33 -9.17 -3.28
N HIS A 52 1.53 -8.05 -2.58
CA HIS A 52 2.55 -7.03 -2.90
C HIS A 52 3.97 -7.48 -2.56
N GLN A 53 4.16 -8.46 -1.66
CA GLN A 53 5.49 -8.95 -1.33
C GLN A 53 6.01 -9.96 -2.36
N ASP A 54 5.12 -10.78 -2.93
CA ASP A 54 5.45 -11.69 -4.05
C ASP A 54 5.70 -10.92 -5.36
N THR A 55 5.16 -9.71 -5.45
CA THR A 55 5.39 -8.82 -6.56
C THR A 55 6.29 -7.68 -6.12
N ALA A 56 7.61 -7.90 -6.17
CA ALA A 56 8.66 -6.93 -5.85
C ALA A 56 8.68 -5.71 -6.82
N TRP A 57 7.57 -4.98 -6.90
CA TRP A 57 7.40 -3.75 -7.68
C TRP A 57 8.09 -2.56 -7.03
N HIS A 58 8.40 -2.62 -5.72
CA HIS A 58 9.03 -1.50 -5.01
C HIS A 58 10.36 -1.08 -5.65
N ASP A 59 11.21 -2.05 -6.02
CA ASP A 59 12.50 -1.74 -6.65
C ASP A 59 12.34 -1.32 -8.12
N THR A 60 11.33 -1.86 -8.80
CA THR A 60 11.10 -1.59 -10.23
C THR A 60 10.53 -0.19 -10.44
N VAL A 61 9.55 0.23 -9.62
CA VAL A 61 8.89 1.54 -9.77
C VAL A 61 9.83 2.68 -9.44
N GLU A 62 10.66 2.55 -8.40
CA GLU A 62 11.66 3.56 -8.05
C GLU A 62 12.71 3.70 -9.16
N GLN A 63 13.15 2.58 -9.77
CA GLN A 63 14.08 2.60 -10.90
C GLN A 63 13.50 3.22 -12.18
N TYR A 64 12.19 3.08 -12.45
CA TYR A 64 11.54 3.75 -13.59
C TYR A 64 11.35 5.26 -13.35
N LEU A 65 10.97 5.67 -12.14
CA LEU A 65 10.81 7.09 -11.80
C LEU A 65 12.17 7.81 -11.75
N PHE A 66 13.21 7.16 -11.24
CA PHE A 66 14.57 7.72 -11.19
C PHE A 66 15.22 7.85 -12.57
N GLN A 67 15.00 6.89 -13.48
CA GLN A 67 15.50 6.99 -14.86
C GLN A 67 14.82 8.10 -15.66
N MET A 68 13.55 8.40 -15.39
CA MET A 68 12.84 9.50 -16.04
C MET A 68 13.38 10.87 -15.59
N ASP A 69 13.65 11.04 -14.30
CA ASP A 69 14.20 12.28 -13.73
C ASP A 69 15.64 12.54 -14.20
N VAL A 70 16.49 11.51 -14.26
CA VAL A 70 17.88 11.65 -14.74
C VAL A 70 17.94 12.01 -16.23
N ASN A 71 17.04 11.47 -17.06
CA ASN A 71 17.05 11.75 -18.49
C ASN A 71 16.59 13.19 -18.81
N ASP A 72 15.59 13.69 -18.09
CA ASP A 72 15.13 15.08 -18.23
C ASP A 72 16.18 16.08 -17.74
N ILE A 73 16.89 15.77 -16.64
CA ILE A 73 18.00 16.59 -16.16
C ILE A 73 19.16 16.63 -17.17
N GLN A 74 19.50 15.51 -17.81
CA GLN A 74 20.54 15.47 -18.86
C GLN A 74 20.15 16.28 -20.09
N GLU A 75 18.89 16.22 -20.52
CA GLU A 75 18.40 17.00 -21.65
C GLU A 75 18.43 18.51 -21.35
N GLN A 76 18.00 18.92 -20.15
CA GLN A 76 18.07 20.31 -19.71
C GLN A 76 19.53 20.82 -19.59
N LEU A 77 20.46 19.98 -19.13
CA LEU A 77 21.89 20.32 -19.06
C LEU A 77 22.50 20.46 -20.45
N ALA A 78 22.22 19.54 -21.38
CA ALA A 78 22.71 19.61 -22.77
C ALA A 78 22.23 20.87 -23.50
N VAL A 79 20.97 21.27 -23.29
CA VAL A 79 20.40 22.50 -23.86
C VAL A 79 21.02 23.76 -23.22
N THR A 80 21.38 23.69 -21.94
CA THR A 80 22.03 24.80 -21.23
C THR A 80 23.50 24.95 -21.63
N GLU A 81 24.21 23.85 -21.85
CA GLU A 81 25.60 23.81 -22.33
C GLU A 81 25.71 24.34 -23.77
N GLY A 82 24.79 23.93 -24.66
CA GLY A 82 24.72 24.42 -26.04
C GLY A 82 24.50 25.94 -26.12
N ARG A 83 23.58 26.49 -25.32
CA ARG A 83 23.38 27.95 -25.24
C ARG A 83 24.57 28.68 -24.62
N ARG A 84 25.28 28.06 -23.67
CA ARG A 84 26.46 28.69 -23.05
C ARG A 84 27.62 28.83 -24.04
N GLN A 85 27.79 27.86 -24.95
CA GLN A 85 28.83 27.93 -25.99
C GLN A 85 28.53 29.00 -27.06
N GLU A 86 27.26 29.19 -27.43
CA GLU A 86 26.87 30.26 -28.38
C GLU A 86 27.11 31.66 -27.81
N VAL A 87 26.87 31.87 -26.52
CA VAL A 87 27.09 33.18 -25.87
C VAL A 87 28.58 33.50 -25.70
N ILE A 88 29.44 32.49 -25.55
CA ILE A 88 30.91 32.68 -25.46
C ILE A 88 31.53 32.93 -26.85
N MET A 89 30.93 32.41 -27.93
CA MET A 89 31.40 32.63 -29.30
C MET A 89 30.96 33.99 -29.90
N GLN A 90 30.10 34.74 -29.22
CA GLN A 90 29.65 36.07 -29.64
C GLN A 90 30.23 37.24 -28.82
N GLN A 91 31.21 36.98 -27.94
CA GLN A 91 32.06 38.01 -27.33
C GLN A 91 33.46 38.00 -27.96
#